data_AF-A0A1V4UEE6-F1
#
_entry.id   AF-A0A1V4UEE6-F1
#
_cell.length_a   1.000
_cell.length_b   1.000
_cell.length_c   1.000
_cell.angle_alpha   90.00
_cell.angle_beta   90.00
_cell.angle_gamma   90.00
#
_symmetry.space_group_name_H-M   'P 1'
#
loop_
_entity.id
_entity.type
_entity.pdbx_description
1 polymer ?
#
loop_
_entity_poly.entity_id
_entity_poly.type
_entity_poly.pdbx_seq_one_letter_code
_entity_poly.pdbx_strand_id
1 'polypeptide(L)' 'MHEITQETLDHLPDPIAKLVWEKWIAEGKARLITYREAQVCQTAPE' A
#
# COMPACT_ATOMS: atom_id res chain seq x y z
N MET A 1 9.51 -3.09 4.19
CA MET A 1 8.06 -3.10 4.53
C MET A 1 7.37 -2.43 3.37
N HIS A 2 6.36 -3.06 2.78
CA HIS A 2 5.72 -2.52 1.57
C HIS A 2 4.60 -1.56 1.94
N GLU A 3 4.55 -0.42 1.27
CA GLU A 3 3.50 0.57 1.47
C GLU A 3 2.61 0.60 0.24
N ILE A 4 1.29 0.58 0.46
CA ILE A 4 0.31 0.73 -0.62
C ILE A 4 -0.77 1.71 -0.18
N THR A 5 -1.19 2.57 -1.11
CA THR A 5 -2.33 3.44 -0.90
C THR A 5 -3.63 2.68 -1.09
N GLN A 6 -4.65 3.07 -0.33
CA GLN A 6 -5.99 2.50 -0.49
C GLN A 6 -6.53 2.65 -1.93
N GLU A 7 -6.21 3.76 -2.60
CA GLU A 7 -6.56 3.97 -4.01
C GLU A 7 -5.88 2.93 -4.91
N THR A 8 -4.58 2.71 -4.76
CA THR A 8 -3.86 1.69 -5.54
C THR A 8 -4.42 0.30 -5.26
N LEU A 9 -4.72 -0.03 -4.01
CA LEU A 9 -5.28 -1.34 -3.63
C LEU A 9 -6.67 -1.57 -4.24
N ASP A 10 -7.49 -0.53 -4.33
CA ASP A 10 -8.84 -0.60 -4.89
C ASP A 10 -8.86 -0.60 -6.42
N HIS A 11 -7.93 0.14 -7.05
CA HIS A 11 -7.76 0.22 -8.50
C HIS A 11 -6.95 -0.95 -9.11
N LEU A 12 -6.50 -1.93 -8.30
CA LEU A 12 -5.79 -3.09 -8.82
C LEU A 12 -6.68 -3.89 -9.79
N PRO A 13 -6.27 -4.06 -11.05
CA PRO A 13 -7.05 -4.82 -12.03
C PRO A 13 -7.05 -6.33 -11.74
N ASP A 14 -6.06 -6.80 -10.99
CA ASP A 14 -5.89 -8.20 -10.64
C ASP A 14 -6.46 -8.51 -9.25
N PRO A 15 -7.52 -9.33 -9.15
CA PRO A 15 -8.10 -9.71 -7.86
C PRO A 15 -7.12 -10.52 -7.00
N ILE A 16 -6.17 -11.23 -7.62
CA ILE A 16 -5.10 -11.95 -6.90
C ILE A 16 -4.12 -10.95 -6.27
N ALA A 17 -3.80 -9.84 -6.94
CA ALA A 17 -2.90 -8.84 -6.39
C ALA A 17 -3.50 -8.21 -5.12
N LYS A 18 -4.82 -7.93 -5.12
CA LYS A 18 -5.54 -7.45 -3.94
C LYS A 18 -5.42 -8.43 -2.76
N LEU A 19 -5.66 -9.72 -3.01
CA LEU A 19 -5.52 -10.78 -1.99
C LEU A 19 -4.09 -10.89 -1.42
N VAL A 20 -3.07 -10.75 -2.27
CA VAL A 20 -1.66 -10.77 -1.83
C VAL A 20 -1.37 -9.58 -0.91
N TRP A 21 -1.82 -8.38 -1.29
CA TRP A 21 -1.67 -7.19 -0.46
C TRP A 21 -2.41 -7.30 0.87
N GLU A 22 -3.67 -7.74 0.86
CA GLU A 22 -4.44 -7.98 2.08
C GLU A 22 -3.74 -8.98 3.00
N LYS A 23 -3.21 -10.07 2.45
CA LYS A 23 -2.44 -11.06 3.21
C LYS A 23 -1.16 -10.46 3.78
N TRP A 24 -0.44 -9.65 3.01
CA TRP A 24 0.76 -8.98 3.50
C TRP A 24 0.47 -7.94 4.59
N ILE A 25 -0.67 -7.24 4.51
CA ILE A 25 -1.11 -6.31 5.54
C ILE A 25 -1.44 -7.08 6.83
N ALA A 26 -2.16 -8.20 6.71
CA ALA A 26 -2.47 -9.07 7.85
C ALA A 26 -1.22 -9.70 8.49
N GLU A 27 -0.20 -10.05 7.68
CA GLU A 27 1.09 -10.54 8.15
C GLU A 27 2.02 -9.43 8.68
N GLY A 28 1.65 -8.14 8.55
CA GLY A 28 2.50 -7.01 8.92
C GLY A 28 3.69 -6.79 7.98
N LYS A 29 3.71 -7.43 6.82
CA LYS A 29 4.73 -7.24 5.76
C LYS A 29 4.44 -6.01 4.90
N ALA A 30 3.16 -5.65 4.80
CA ALA A 30 2.69 -4.45 4.14
C ALA A 30 1.91 -3.55 5.09
N ARG A 31 1.83 -2.26 4.76
CA ARG A 31 1.03 -1.28 5.48
C ARG A 31 0.18 -0.50 4.49
N LEU A 32 -1.12 -0.45 4.79
CA LEU A 32 -2.03 0.43 4.07
C LEU A 32 -1.76 1.84 4.57
N ILE A 33 -1.29 2.70 3.68
CA ILE A 33 -1.04 4.12 3.98
C ILE A 33 -2.11 4.98 3.31
N THR A 34 -2.49 6.07 3.96
CA THR A 34 -3.40 7.03 3.33
C THR A 34 -2.68 7.83 2.26
N TYR A 35 -3.40 8.37 1.26
CA TYR A 35 -2.83 9.23 0.22
C TYR A 35 -1.98 10.37 0.79
N ARG A 36 -2.39 10.91 1.95
CA ARG A 36 -1.67 11.96 2.67
C ARG A 36 -0.32 11.47 3.22
N GLU A 37 -0.25 10.24 3.70
CA GLU A 37 0.99 9.62 4.18
C GLU A 37 1.92 9.24 3.02
N ALA A 38 1.36 8.78 1.89
CA ALA A 38 2.13 8.49 0.68
C ALA A 38 2.83 9.74 0.14
N GLN A 39 2.16 10.90 0.22
CA GLN A 39 2.73 12.17 -0.18
C GLN A 39 3.84 12.65 0.77
N VAL A 40 3.74 12.33 2.06
CA VAL A 40 4.77 12.65 3.07
C VAL A 40 6.00 11.75 2.94
N CYS A 41 5.83 10.46 2.61
CA CYS A 41 6.94 9.54 2.39
C CYS A 41 7.72 9.78 1.08
N GLN A 42 7.16 10.48 0.09
CA GLN A 42 7.88 10.88 -1.14
C GLN A 42 8.71 12.15 -0.95
N THR A 43 8.52 12.89 0.13
CA THR A 43 9.31 14.08 0.50
C THR A 43 10.34 13.76 1.58
N ALA A 44 11.15 12.73 1.37
CA ALA A 44 12.46 12.64 2.01
C ALA A 44 13.51 13.15 1.01
N PRO A 45 13.83 14.47 0.98
CA PRO A 45 15.08 14.90 0.40
C PRO A 45 16.24 14.37 1.25
N GLU A 46 17.29 13.95 0.54
CA GLU A 46 18.59 13.44 1.03
C GLU A 46 19.24 14.25 2.15
#